data_AF-A0A955M4J9-F1
#
_entry.id   AF-A0A955M4J9-F1
#
_cell.length_a   1.000
_cell.length_b   1.000
_cell.length_c   1.000
_cell.angle_alpha   90.00
_cell.angle_beta   90.00
_cell.angle_gamma   90.00
#
_symmetry.space_group_name_H-M   'P 1'
#
loop_
_entity.id
_entity.type
_entity.pdbx_description
1 polymer ?
#
loop_
_entity_poly.entity_id
_entity_poly.type
_entity_poly.pdbx_seq_one_letter_code
_entity_poly.pdbx_strand_id
1 'polypeptide(L)'
;MSAKNIFITGTDTGVGKTAATFAIASLLMAKGKRVGVFKPVQCGGNDAEQLKEHLGLDDILSDINPVFLPEPLSPHIALKRQGKTLDLTFIQEAFDRLSRKYDYLLIEGAGGLMVPFSEEYSTLDFIHQFQLDVLVVSRLSLGTINHSLLTLEVLKQQGIPIKGVLFNEGKHFAQGVAEQTNPEIIQKLGDVPILGILPHLTGFNAEEVNNKCHGMDVLSIFTDQTAVKSQTTALLRGWDQKYVWHPFTQMKDWCRESPLMIERASGNYLFDTDGRRYLDGVSSLWVNVHGHNHPVINRRIVQQLRRLDHSTMLGLANVPATELAKKLVEITPEGLNKVFYSDNGSTAVEIGIKMAYQYWQNTGRSKKKKIAHLANSYHGDTLGSVSIGGIDLFHKVYRDLIFHTIAVDFPDGYHAPEGERYPDYFFKCCDQMDKLFAAQGESIAAMVIEPLVQG
;
A
#
# COMPACT_ATOMS: atom_id res chain seq x y z
N MET A 1 7.13 21.10 -8.23
CA MET A 1 7.61 19.70 -8.28
C MET A 1 7.91 19.27 -6.86
N SER A 2 7.60 18.03 -6.47
CA SER A 2 8.01 17.49 -5.17
C SER A 2 9.53 17.31 -5.16
N ALA A 3 10.20 17.56 -4.04
CA ALA A 3 11.61 17.25 -3.86
C ALA A 3 11.91 15.78 -4.21
N LYS A 4 13.12 15.53 -4.71
CA LYS A 4 13.68 14.18 -4.82
C LYS A 4 14.20 13.76 -3.45
N ASN A 5 13.48 12.83 -2.83
CA ASN A 5 13.72 12.42 -1.45
C ASN A 5 14.57 11.14 -1.44
N ILE A 6 15.55 11.06 -0.54
CA ILE A 6 16.26 9.79 -0.29
C ILE A 6 16.47 9.57 1.21
N PHE A 7 16.21 8.35 1.66
CA PHE A 7 16.47 7.94 3.03
C PHE A 7 17.88 7.35 3.17
N ILE A 8 18.68 7.93 4.06
CA ILE A 8 20.05 7.52 4.36
C ILE A 8 20.02 6.67 5.63
N THR A 9 20.12 5.36 5.45
CA THR A 9 20.21 4.40 6.54
C THR A 9 21.63 3.90 6.71
N GLY A 10 21.95 3.33 7.87
CA GLY A 10 23.25 2.76 8.16
C GLY A 10 23.10 1.28 8.51
N THR A 11 24.12 0.48 8.22
CA THR A 11 24.15 -0.92 8.66
C THR A 11 24.27 -1.07 10.18
N ASP A 12 24.67 0.00 10.87
CA ASP A 12 24.81 0.08 12.33
C ASP A 12 24.80 1.57 12.80
N THR A 13 24.84 1.80 14.11
CA THR A 13 25.05 3.13 14.70
C THR A 13 26.50 3.57 14.52
N GLY A 14 26.77 4.85 14.24
CA GLY A 14 28.14 5.34 14.08
C GLY A 14 28.88 4.87 12.81
N VAL A 15 28.20 4.30 11.82
CA VAL A 15 28.78 3.99 10.50
C VAL A 15 29.12 5.25 9.68
N GLY A 16 28.69 6.43 10.14
CA GLY A 16 28.92 7.73 9.49
C GLY A 16 27.80 8.19 8.57
N LYS A 17 26.53 7.89 8.92
CA LYS A 17 25.36 8.45 8.22
C LYS A 17 25.43 9.97 8.11
N THR A 18 25.68 10.67 9.22
CA THR A 18 25.79 12.14 9.24
C THR A 18 26.88 12.67 8.30
N ALA A 19 28.04 12.01 8.26
CA ALA A 19 29.12 12.36 7.35
C ALA A 19 28.72 12.15 5.88
N ALA A 20 28.03 11.04 5.57
CA ALA A 20 27.49 10.78 4.24
C ALA A 20 26.42 11.81 3.83
N THR A 21 25.46 12.11 4.72
CA THR A 21 24.43 13.14 4.51
C THR A 21 25.07 14.48 4.18
N PHE A 22 26.05 14.90 4.97
CA PHE A 22 26.78 16.16 4.76
C PHE A 22 27.55 16.16 3.44
N ALA A 23 28.26 15.07 3.12
CA ALA A 23 29.06 14.99 1.91
C ALA A 23 28.19 15.06 0.65
N ILE A 24 27.09 14.31 0.63
CA ILE A 24 26.13 14.32 -0.49
C ILE A 24 25.49 15.70 -0.64
N ALA A 25 25.06 16.32 0.47
CA ALA A 25 24.50 17.66 0.45
C ALA A 25 25.49 18.69 -0.10
N SER A 26 26.74 18.68 0.40
CA SER A 26 27.80 19.60 -0.03
C SER A 26 28.08 19.47 -1.53
N LEU A 27 28.20 18.25 -2.05
CA LEU A 27 28.46 18.00 -3.48
C LEU A 27 27.27 18.42 -4.37
N LEU A 28 26.04 18.22 -3.91
CA LEU A 28 24.84 18.69 -4.63
C LEU A 28 24.73 20.23 -4.62
N MET A 29 25.02 20.87 -3.49
CA MET A 29 25.03 22.33 -3.36
C MET A 29 26.14 22.96 -4.20
N ALA A 30 27.32 22.34 -4.27
CA ALA A 30 28.41 22.76 -5.17
C ALA A 30 28.02 22.69 -6.66
N LYS A 31 27.04 21.83 -7.01
CA LYS A 31 26.41 21.76 -8.35
C LYS A 31 25.20 22.70 -8.50
N GLY A 32 25.01 23.64 -7.57
CA GLY A 32 23.95 24.65 -7.59
C GLY A 32 22.55 24.12 -7.30
N LYS A 33 22.40 22.95 -6.66
CA LYS A 33 21.10 22.39 -6.30
C LYS A 33 20.61 22.93 -4.96
N ARG A 34 19.29 23.11 -4.81
CA ARG A 34 18.67 23.42 -3.51
C ARG A 34 18.47 22.13 -2.74
N VAL A 35 19.21 21.96 -1.65
CA VAL A 35 19.24 20.73 -0.85
C VAL A 35 18.79 21.02 0.56
N GLY A 36 17.83 20.24 1.05
CA GLY A 36 17.46 20.21 2.46
C GLY A 36 17.94 18.92 3.13
N VAL A 37 18.01 18.96 4.45
CA VAL A 37 18.24 17.77 5.29
C VAL A 37 17.07 17.61 6.24
N PHE A 38 16.69 16.36 6.52
CA PHE A 38 15.62 16.01 7.43
C PHE A 38 16.04 14.84 8.31
N LYS A 39 16.01 15.01 9.61
CA LYS A 39 16.29 13.97 10.59
C LYS A 39 15.05 13.76 11.44
N PRO A 40 14.10 12.91 11.01
CA PRO A 40 12.76 12.83 11.63
C PRO A 40 12.82 12.56 13.13
N VAL A 41 13.78 11.72 13.55
CA VAL A 41 13.99 11.36 14.95
C VAL A 41 15.49 11.40 15.25
N GLN A 42 15.87 12.00 16.38
CA GLN A 42 17.25 12.02 16.89
C GLN A 42 17.26 11.68 18.38
N CYS A 43 18.16 10.78 18.77
CA CYS A 43 18.36 10.36 20.16
C CYS A 43 19.80 10.66 20.60
N GLY A 44 19.97 11.63 21.50
CA GLY A 44 21.26 12.21 21.85
C GLY A 44 21.92 12.94 20.68
N GLY A 45 23.13 13.45 20.92
CA GLY A 45 23.95 14.11 19.90
C GLY A 45 23.34 15.39 19.33
N ASN A 46 23.97 15.91 18.29
CA ASN A 46 23.64 17.18 17.65
C ASN A 46 23.73 17.13 16.13
N ASP A 47 23.52 15.96 15.52
CA ASP A 47 23.68 15.76 14.07
C ASP A 47 22.85 16.76 13.24
N ALA A 48 21.58 16.97 13.59
CA ALA A 48 20.70 17.91 12.89
C ALA A 48 21.19 19.37 13.00
N GLU A 49 21.70 19.77 14.16
CA GLU A 49 22.29 21.11 14.37
C GLU A 49 23.58 21.26 13.56
N GLN A 50 24.45 20.26 13.59
CA GLN A 50 25.70 20.26 12.84
C GLN A 50 25.45 20.34 11.33
N LEU A 51 24.52 19.53 10.80
CA LEU A 51 24.14 19.58 9.39
C LEU A 51 23.57 20.96 9.02
N LYS A 52 22.67 21.52 9.84
CA LYS A 52 22.10 22.84 9.61
C LYS A 52 23.18 23.92 9.54
N GLU A 53 24.05 23.98 10.54
CA GLU A 53 25.08 25.01 10.66
C GLU A 53 26.11 24.92 9.53
N HIS A 54 26.67 23.74 9.28
CA HIS A 54 27.77 23.57 8.33
C HIS A 54 27.32 23.58 6.87
N LEU A 55 26.04 23.30 6.59
CA LEU A 55 25.45 23.47 5.25
C LEU A 55 24.85 24.88 5.05
N GLY A 56 24.82 25.72 6.08
CA GLY A 56 24.24 27.06 6.00
C GLY A 56 22.74 27.06 5.72
N LEU A 57 21.98 26.16 6.35
CA LEU A 57 20.53 26.06 6.15
C LEU A 57 19.77 27.01 7.07
N ASP A 58 18.92 27.85 6.48
CA ASP A 58 18.08 28.81 7.21
C ASP A 58 16.78 28.20 7.77
N ASP A 59 16.60 26.87 7.69
CA ASP A 59 15.40 26.20 8.18
C ASP A 59 15.27 26.26 9.70
N ILE A 60 14.04 26.23 10.20
CA ILE A 60 13.79 26.09 11.64
C ILE A 60 14.28 24.70 12.07
N LEU A 61 15.03 24.63 13.18
CA LEU A 61 15.62 23.36 13.62
C LEU A 61 14.55 22.29 13.89
N SER A 62 13.37 22.66 14.37
CA SER A 62 12.24 21.75 14.56
C SER A 62 11.61 21.26 13.27
N ASP A 63 11.86 21.91 12.12
CA ASP A 63 11.49 21.36 10.81
C ASP A 63 12.52 20.32 10.35
N ILE A 64 13.81 20.56 10.61
CA ILE A 64 14.87 19.59 10.29
C ILE A 64 14.76 18.36 11.21
N ASN A 65 14.61 18.57 12.51
CA ASN A 65 14.50 17.52 13.51
C ASN A 65 13.27 17.72 14.39
N PRO A 66 12.09 17.24 13.95
CA PRO A 66 10.83 17.41 14.67
C PRO A 66 10.79 16.65 15.99
N VAL A 67 11.50 15.53 16.10
CA VAL A 67 11.57 14.72 17.33
C VAL A 67 13.01 14.60 17.81
N PHE A 68 13.37 15.46 18.77
CA PHE A 68 14.63 15.37 19.50
C PHE A 68 14.42 14.74 20.88
N LEU A 69 15.22 13.72 21.17
CA LEU A 69 15.23 13.00 22.45
C LEU A 69 16.66 13.10 23.01
N PRO A 70 16.92 13.79 24.13
CA PRO A 70 18.27 14.03 24.65
C PRO A 70 19.00 12.77 25.13
N GLU A 71 18.27 11.71 25.50
CA GLU A 71 18.87 10.46 25.96
C GLU A 71 19.39 9.63 24.77
N PRO A 72 20.64 9.13 24.80
CA PRO A 72 21.23 8.29 23.75
C PRO A 72 20.71 6.84 23.82
N LEU A 73 19.39 6.68 23.71
CA LEU A 73 18.67 5.41 23.74
C LEU A 73 17.99 5.19 22.39
N SER A 74 17.41 4.00 22.17
CA SER A 74 16.51 3.83 21.02
C SER A 74 15.26 4.70 21.21
N PRO A 75 14.66 5.22 20.12
CA PRO A 75 13.62 6.23 20.26
C PRO A 75 12.40 5.78 21.07
N HIS A 76 11.94 4.54 20.88
CA HIS A 76 10.80 4.02 21.65
C HIS A 76 11.02 4.03 23.17
N ILE A 77 12.25 3.75 23.64
CA ILE A 77 12.58 3.80 25.07
C ILE A 77 12.68 5.24 25.55
N ALA A 78 13.34 6.11 24.79
CA ALA A 78 13.48 7.52 25.15
C ALA A 78 12.12 8.24 25.22
N LEU A 79 11.21 7.97 24.29
CA LEU A 79 9.83 8.46 24.33
C LEU A 79 9.08 7.97 25.57
N LYS A 80 9.18 6.66 25.85
CA LYS A 80 8.54 6.04 27.03
C LYS A 80 9.04 6.65 28.34
N ARG A 81 10.34 6.93 28.47
CA ARG A 81 10.93 7.55 29.66
C ARG A 81 10.50 9.01 29.87
N GLN A 82 10.17 9.71 28.79
CA GLN A 82 9.62 11.06 28.85
C GLN A 82 8.09 11.09 28.99
N GLY A 83 7.41 9.94 29.00
CA GLY A 83 5.94 9.88 28.99
C GLY A 83 5.33 10.49 27.72
N LYS A 84 6.06 10.46 26.59
CA LYS A 84 5.62 11.00 25.30
C LYS A 84 5.31 9.87 24.32
N THR A 85 4.42 10.15 23.37
CA THR A 85 4.17 9.32 22.20
C THR A 85 4.76 9.97 20.95
N LEU A 86 4.99 9.16 19.91
CA LEU A 86 5.47 9.66 18.63
C LEU A 86 4.30 10.31 17.87
N ASP A 87 4.40 11.61 17.57
CA ASP A 87 3.44 12.31 16.73
C ASP A 87 3.89 12.29 15.26
N LEU A 88 3.28 11.38 14.49
CA LEU A 88 3.55 11.24 13.06
C LEU A 88 3.00 12.41 12.24
N THR A 89 1.99 13.13 12.73
CA THR A 89 1.39 14.28 12.02
C THR A 89 2.41 15.40 11.94
N PHE A 90 3.05 15.71 13.08
CA PHE A 90 4.07 16.74 13.13
C PHE A 90 5.28 16.41 12.24
N ILE A 91 5.70 15.15 12.23
CA ILE A 91 6.76 14.66 11.33
C ILE A 91 6.36 14.84 9.86
N GLN A 92 5.14 14.46 9.49
CA GLN A 92 4.63 14.60 8.12
C GLN A 92 4.57 16.06 7.68
N GLU A 93 4.11 16.96 8.53
CA GLU A 93 4.03 18.39 8.21
C GLU A 93 5.42 19.02 8.01
N ALA A 94 6.39 18.67 8.86
CA ALA A 94 7.77 19.13 8.73
C ALA A 94 8.39 18.61 7.42
N PHE A 95 8.19 17.33 7.12
CA PHE A 95 8.61 16.71 5.87
C PHE A 95 8.00 17.44 4.66
N ASP A 96 6.69 17.68 4.64
CA ASP A 96 5.99 18.36 3.56
C ASP A 96 6.49 19.79 3.35
N ARG A 97 6.79 20.54 4.43
CA ARG A 97 7.36 21.89 4.35
C ARG A 97 8.72 21.86 3.65
N LEU A 98 9.62 20.98 4.09
CA LEU A 98 10.96 20.88 3.51
C LEU A 98 10.92 20.35 2.06
N SER A 99 10.10 19.33 1.77
CA SER A 99 9.95 18.76 0.43
C SER A 99 9.35 19.74 -0.59
N ARG A 100 8.66 20.80 -0.16
CA ARG A 100 8.21 21.90 -1.05
C ARG A 100 9.29 22.95 -1.27
N LYS A 101 10.17 23.16 -0.28
CA LYS A 101 11.22 24.19 -0.31
C LYS A 101 12.40 23.79 -1.19
N TYR A 102 12.80 22.52 -1.15
CA TYR A 102 14.03 22.03 -1.77
C TYR A 102 13.79 21.19 -3.03
N ASP A 103 14.81 21.09 -3.88
CA ASP A 103 14.78 20.20 -5.05
C ASP A 103 15.20 18.78 -4.65
N TYR A 104 16.02 18.65 -3.61
CA TYR A 104 16.51 17.39 -3.05
C TYR A 104 16.37 17.44 -1.53
N LEU A 105 15.85 16.36 -0.93
CA LEU A 105 15.75 16.24 0.52
C LEU A 105 16.46 14.96 0.97
N LEU A 106 17.51 15.12 1.77
CA LEU A 106 18.24 14.00 2.36
C LEU A 106 17.67 13.67 3.73
N ILE A 107 17.10 12.48 3.88
CA ILE A 107 16.44 12.06 5.12
C ILE A 107 17.35 11.12 5.90
N GLU A 108 17.89 11.58 7.02
CA GLU A 108 18.82 10.79 7.81
C GLU A 108 18.10 9.94 8.86
N GLY A 109 18.31 8.63 8.82
CA GLY A 109 17.74 7.69 9.78
C GLY A 109 18.40 7.70 11.16
N ALA A 110 17.64 7.33 12.19
CA ALA A 110 18.15 7.06 13.53
C ALA A 110 18.55 5.57 13.67
N GLY A 111 19.84 5.29 13.85
CA GLY A 111 20.33 3.90 13.98
C GLY A 111 20.24 3.09 12.68
N GLY A 112 19.80 1.84 12.77
CA GLY A 112 19.60 0.93 11.62
C GLY A 112 18.13 0.74 11.23
N LEU A 113 17.87 -0.03 10.18
CA LEU A 113 16.52 -0.21 9.59
C LEU A 113 15.45 -0.76 10.55
N MET A 114 15.84 -1.63 11.47
CA MET A 114 14.90 -2.29 12.39
C MET A 114 14.74 -1.54 13.71
N VAL A 115 15.30 -0.33 13.83
CA VAL A 115 15.19 0.45 15.06
C VAL A 115 13.74 0.93 15.22
N PRO A 116 13.08 0.62 16.35
CA PRO A 116 11.73 1.08 16.64
C PRO A 116 11.71 2.57 17.01
N PHE A 117 10.85 3.32 16.33
CA PHE A 117 10.48 4.68 16.73
C PHE A 117 9.44 4.65 17.86
N SER A 118 8.50 3.70 17.83
CA SER A 118 7.52 3.38 18.89
C SER A 118 7.36 1.86 19.04
N GLU A 119 6.45 1.39 19.90
CA GLU A 119 6.20 -0.06 20.10
C GLU A 119 5.70 -0.77 18.82
N GLU A 120 5.06 -0.04 17.90
CA GLU A 120 4.45 -0.61 16.67
C GLU A 120 4.98 0.03 15.38
N TYR A 121 5.95 0.94 15.46
CA TYR A 121 6.43 1.70 14.31
C TYR A 121 7.96 1.81 14.32
N SER A 122 8.60 1.38 13.24
CA SER A 122 10.05 1.33 13.07
C SER A 122 10.56 2.25 11.96
N THR A 123 11.89 2.39 11.84
CA THR A 123 12.53 3.07 10.71
C THR A 123 12.06 2.50 9.37
N LEU A 124 11.86 1.17 9.30
CA LEU A 124 11.36 0.50 8.10
C LEU A 124 9.92 0.91 7.76
N ASP A 125 9.04 1.00 8.76
CA ASP A 125 7.66 1.47 8.58
C ASP A 125 7.63 2.94 8.12
N PHE A 126 8.56 3.76 8.64
CA PHE A 126 8.76 5.13 8.19
C PHE A 126 9.15 5.22 6.71
N ILE A 127 10.15 4.44 6.28
CA ILE A 127 10.56 4.40 4.86
C ILE A 127 9.38 4.01 3.97
N HIS A 128 8.58 3.03 4.38
CA HIS A 128 7.37 2.61 3.67
C HIS A 128 6.31 3.69 3.59
N GLN A 129 5.94 4.29 4.73
CA GLN A 129 4.89 5.29 4.80
C GLN A 129 5.23 6.50 3.94
N PHE A 130 6.49 6.94 3.95
CA PHE A 130 6.97 8.09 3.20
C PHE A 130 7.46 7.75 1.79
N GLN A 131 7.38 6.48 1.39
CA GLN A 131 7.73 5.97 0.05
C GLN A 131 9.14 6.39 -0.40
N LEU A 132 10.11 6.18 0.47
CA LEU A 132 11.47 6.67 0.26
C LEU A 132 12.34 5.61 -0.40
N ASP A 133 13.12 6.03 -1.39
CA ASP A 133 14.24 5.25 -1.87
C ASP A 133 15.36 5.28 -0.83
N VAL A 134 16.17 4.22 -0.76
CA VAL A 134 17.15 4.05 0.31
C VAL A 134 18.58 4.06 -0.22
N LEU A 135 19.42 4.87 0.41
CA LEU A 135 20.87 4.78 0.36
C LEU A 135 21.37 4.09 1.64
N VAL A 136 22.17 3.02 1.48
CA VAL A 136 22.76 2.31 2.61
C VAL A 136 24.18 2.77 2.84
N VAL A 137 24.48 3.22 4.05
CA VAL A 137 25.84 3.58 4.50
C VAL A 137 26.44 2.41 5.27
N SER A 138 27.57 1.90 4.79
CA SER A 138 28.33 0.83 5.42
C SER A 138 29.71 1.32 5.88
N ARG A 139 30.22 0.77 6.99
CA ARG A 139 31.65 0.94 7.33
C ARG A 139 32.49 0.17 6.34
N LEU A 140 33.74 0.60 6.12
CA LEU A 140 34.70 -0.17 5.37
C LEU A 140 35.65 -0.91 6.34
N SER A 141 35.20 -2.06 6.85
CA SER A 141 35.98 -2.89 7.79
C SER A 141 35.57 -4.38 7.75
N LEU A 142 36.30 -5.26 8.45
CA LEU A 142 35.87 -6.66 8.65
C LEU A 142 34.47 -6.76 9.28
N GLY A 143 33.67 -7.75 8.85
CA GLY A 143 32.29 -7.97 9.30
C GLY A 143 31.22 -7.20 8.52
N THR A 144 31.64 -6.29 7.64
CA THR A 144 30.74 -5.43 6.85
C THR A 144 29.87 -6.20 5.86
N ILE A 145 30.38 -7.30 5.27
CA ILE A 145 29.61 -8.12 4.32
C ILE A 145 28.29 -8.58 4.94
N ASN A 146 28.33 -9.18 6.12
CA ASN A 146 27.14 -9.69 6.80
C ASN A 146 26.13 -8.56 7.09
N HIS A 147 26.57 -7.47 7.74
CA HIS A 147 25.66 -6.39 8.10
C HIS A 147 25.06 -5.68 6.88
N SER A 148 25.84 -5.51 5.81
CA SER A 148 25.37 -4.91 4.56
C SER A 148 24.34 -5.82 3.89
N LEU A 149 24.65 -7.11 3.72
CA LEU A 149 23.74 -8.05 3.06
C LEU A 149 22.45 -8.27 3.85
N LEU A 150 22.50 -8.35 5.19
CA LEU A 150 21.27 -8.42 6.00
C LEU A 150 20.40 -7.17 5.84
N THR A 151 21.02 -5.99 5.80
CA THR A 151 20.31 -4.71 5.58
C THR A 151 19.67 -4.68 4.19
N LEU A 152 20.42 -5.07 3.15
CA LEU A 152 19.94 -5.10 1.77
C LEU A 152 18.83 -6.15 1.57
N GLU A 153 18.97 -7.33 2.16
CA GLU A 153 17.98 -8.40 2.07
C GLU A 153 16.65 -7.98 2.69
N VAL A 154 16.67 -7.30 3.85
CA VAL A 154 15.47 -6.74 4.47
C VAL A 154 14.80 -5.74 3.53
N LEU A 155 15.56 -4.79 2.97
CA LEU A 155 15.01 -3.81 2.02
C LEU A 155 14.39 -4.47 0.79
N LYS A 156 15.05 -5.49 0.23
CA LYS A 156 14.54 -6.26 -0.92
C LYS A 156 13.27 -7.04 -0.61
N GLN A 157 13.23 -7.74 0.52
CA GLN A 157 12.04 -8.49 0.96
C GLN A 157 10.83 -7.59 1.20
N GLN A 158 11.08 -6.32 1.51
CA GLN A 158 10.06 -5.30 1.67
C GLN A 158 9.75 -4.54 0.37
N GLY A 159 10.44 -4.82 -0.74
CA GLY A 159 10.22 -4.13 -2.01
C GLY A 159 10.60 -2.64 -1.98
N ILE A 160 11.49 -2.23 -1.07
CA ILE A 160 11.96 -0.85 -0.98
C ILE A 160 13.07 -0.63 -2.01
N PRO A 161 12.99 0.40 -2.88
CA PRO A 161 14.02 0.67 -3.86
C PRO A 161 15.35 1.07 -3.21
N ILE A 162 16.43 0.38 -3.58
CA ILE A 162 17.77 0.63 -3.06
C ILE A 162 18.59 1.34 -4.15
N LYS A 163 19.04 2.57 -3.88
CA LYS A 163 19.87 3.34 -4.83
C LYS A 163 21.32 2.88 -4.85
N GLY A 164 21.78 2.24 -3.78
CA GLY A 164 23.11 1.65 -3.71
C GLY A 164 23.67 1.66 -2.30
N VAL A 165 24.95 1.27 -2.21
CA VAL A 165 25.73 1.29 -0.96
C VAL A 165 26.85 2.32 -1.08
N LEU A 166 26.98 3.18 -0.07
CA LEU A 166 28.10 4.09 0.11
C LEU A 166 28.94 3.59 1.29
N PHE A 167 30.20 3.26 1.04
CA PHE A 167 31.12 2.91 2.12
C PHE A 167 31.68 4.17 2.78
N ASN A 168 31.99 4.10 4.07
CA ASN A 168 32.67 5.15 4.80
C ASN A 168 33.92 4.58 5.49
N GLU A 169 35.08 5.20 5.25
CA GLU A 169 36.36 4.82 5.84
C GLU A 169 36.36 4.97 7.37
N GLY A 170 35.65 5.97 7.91
CA GLY A 170 35.60 6.23 9.34
C GLY A 170 36.96 6.65 9.94
N LYS A 171 37.02 6.78 11.28
CA LYS A 171 38.23 7.26 12.00
C LYS A 171 39.35 6.22 12.13
N HIS A 172 39.01 4.94 12.02
CA HIS A 172 39.93 3.82 12.24
C HIS A 172 40.13 3.00 10.96
N PHE A 173 40.20 3.68 9.82
CA PHE A 173 40.40 3.04 8.54
C PHE A 173 41.72 2.27 8.49
N ALA A 174 41.66 1.02 8.03
CA ALA A 174 42.81 0.16 7.78
C ALA A 174 42.87 -0.17 6.28
N GLN A 175 44.07 -0.18 5.69
CA GLN A 175 44.28 -0.64 4.33
C GLN A 175 44.48 -2.17 4.29
N GLY A 176 43.52 -2.91 4.85
CA GLY A 176 43.55 -4.37 4.88
C GLY A 176 42.89 -5.00 3.64
N VAL A 177 43.01 -6.33 3.54
CA VAL A 177 42.38 -7.12 2.46
C VAL A 177 40.86 -7.01 2.50
N ALA A 178 40.26 -6.93 3.69
CA ALA A 178 38.81 -6.81 3.85
C ALA A 178 38.30 -5.49 3.24
N GLU A 179 38.98 -4.38 3.49
CA GLU A 179 38.61 -3.05 3.00
C GLU A 179 38.71 -2.94 1.48
N GLN A 180 39.64 -3.67 0.87
CA GLN A 180 39.80 -3.72 -0.59
C GLN A 180 38.76 -4.62 -1.28
N THR A 181 38.35 -5.71 -0.63
CA THR A 181 37.51 -6.75 -1.27
C THR A 181 36.02 -6.64 -0.96
N ASN A 182 35.65 -6.08 0.20
CA ASN A 182 34.26 -6.00 0.64
C ASN A 182 33.33 -5.30 -0.36
N PRO A 183 33.69 -4.15 -0.98
CA PRO A 183 32.79 -3.45 -1.89
C PRO A 183 32.36 -4.32 -3.07
N GLU A 184 33.29 -5.01 -3.74
CA GLU A 184 33.00 -5.86 -4.89
C GLU A 184 32.13 -7.07 -4.49
N ILE A 185 32.43 -7.70 -3.35
CA ILE A 185 31.66 -8.85 -2.85
C ILE A 185 30.22 -8.42 -2.51
N ILE A 186 30.05 -7.28 -1.84
CA ILE A 186 28.73 -6.75 -1.48
C ILE A 186 27.96 -6.33 -2.74
N GLN A 187 28.61 -5.74 -3.74
CA GLN A 187 27.98 -5.43 -5.02
C GLN A 187 27.40 -6.69 -5.67
N LYS A 188 28.21 -7.75 -5.73
CA LYS A 188 27.85 -9.01 -6.40
C LYS A 188 26.76 -9.77 -5.66
N LEU A 189 26.90 -9.94 -4.34
CA LEU A 189 25.95 -10.71 -3.53
C LEU A 189 24.68 -9.89 -3.22
N GLY A 190 24.85 -8.59 -3.03
CA GLY A 190 23.78 -7.66 -2.73
C GLY A 190 23.00 -7.22 -3.96
N ASP A 191 23.50 -7.46 -5.18
CA ASP A 191 22.88 -7.06 -6.46
C ASP A 191 22.36 -5.61 -6.43
N VAL A 192 23.22 -4.71 -5.96
CA VAL A 192 22.99 -3.26 -5.85
C VAL A 192 24.29 -2.54 -6.20
N PRO A 193 24.25 -1.35 -6.80
CA PRO A 193 25.46 -0.61 -7.14
C PRO A 193 26.21 -0.14 -5.89
N ILE A 194 27.53 -0.15 -5.95
CA ILE A 194 28.37 0.59 -5.00
C ILE A 194 28.58 1.99 -5.56
N LEU A 195 28.11 2.99 -4.80
CA LEU A 195 28.12 4.38 -5.22
C LEU A 195 29.47 5.05 -4.96
N GLY A 196 30.29 4.46 -4.11
CA GLY A 196 31.66 4.88 -3.85
C GLY A 196 32.11 4.60 -2.43
N ILE A 197 33.29 5.12 -2.13
CA ILE A 197 33.88 5.13 -0.79
C ILE A 197 34.02 6.59 -0.38
N LEU A 198 33.39 6.96 0.73
CA LEU A 198 33.55 8.24 1.39
C LEU A 198 34.86 8.22 2.19
N PRO A 199 35.85 9.04 1.81
CA PRO A 199 37.11 9.10 2.53
C PRO A 199 36.93 9.70 3.93
N HIS A 200 37.88 9.43 4.82
CA HIS A 200 37.84 10.01 6.16
C HIS A 200 37.84 11.55 6.10
N LEU A 201 36.78 12.15 6.65
CA LEU A 201 36.61 13.59 6.80
C LEU A 201 37.05 14.04 8.20
N THR A 202 37.86 15.10 8.26
CA THR A 202 38.36 15.65 9.53
C THR A 202 37.33 16.50 10.28
N GLY A 203 36.16 16.71 9.66
CA GLY A 203 35.00 17.39 10.23
C GLY A 203 33.92 17.62 9.16
N PHE A 204 32.98 18.52 9.44
CA PHE A 204 31.97 18.96 8.48
C PHE A 204 32.49 20.15 7.65
N ASN A 205 33.49 19.90 6.79
CA ASN A 205 34.08 20.92 5.91
C ASN A 205 33.71 20.66 4.44
N ALA A 206 32.94 21.58 3.84
CA ALA A 206 32.48 21.45 2.46
C ALA A 206 33.62 21.52 1.43
N GLU A 207 34.67 22.30 1.69
CA GLU A 207 35.86 22.37 0.82
C GLU A 207 36.63 21.05 0.83
N GLU A 208 36.80 20.45 2.02
CA GLU A 208 37.40 19.12 2.16
C GLU A 208 36.60 18.06 1.38
N VAL A 209 35.27 18.08 1.50
CA VAL A 209 34.39 17.18 0.74
C VAL A 209 34.55 17.40 -0.76
N ASN A 210 34.50 18.64 -1.23
CA ASN A 210 34.63 18.96 -2.65
C ASN A 210 35.98 18.49 -3.20
N ASN A 211 37.07 18.66 -2.45
CA ASN A 211 38.40 18.22 -2.86
C ASN A 211 38.53 16.68 -2.88
N LYS A 212 38.16 16.02 -1.78
CA LYS A 212 38.34 14.55 -1.62
C LYS A 212 37.30 13.72 -2.37
N CYS A 213 36.12 14.26 -2.63
CA CYS A 213 34.99 13.53 -3.20
C CYS A 213 34.53 14.06 -4.57
N HIS A 214 35.31 14.91 -5.26
CA HIS A 214 34.94 15.51 -6.55
C HIS A 214 34.50 14.49 -7.63
N GLY A 215 35.03 13.26 -7.58
CA GLY A 215 34.70 12.18 -8.51
C GLY A 215 33.42 11.41 -8.19
N MET A 216 32.76 11.67 -7.07
CA MET A 216 31.53 10.97 -6.67
C MET A 216 30.31 11.54 -7.42
N ASP A 217 29.66 10.71 -8.24
CA ASP A 217 28.44 11.11 -8.95
C ASP A 217 27.21 11.03 -8.04
N VAL A 218 27.02 12.06 -7.22
CA VAL A 218 25.86 12.20 -6.33
C VAL A 218 24.53 12.44 -7.05
N LEU A 219 24.53 12.83 -8.34
CA LEU A 219 23.28 13.02 -9.08
C LEU A 219 22.68 11.68 -9.50
N SER A 220 23.53 10.67 -9.77
CA SER A 220 23.10 9.30 -10.11
C SER A 220 22.21 8.66 -9.05
N ILE A 221 22.41 9.04 -7.78
CA ILE A 221 21.58 8.63 -6.63
C ILE A 221 20.10 8.96 -6.86
N PHE A 222 19.82 10.06 -7.57
CA PHE A 222 18.48 10.61 -7.80
C PHE A 222 18.02 10.53 -9.26
N THR A 223 18.83 9.89 -10.11
CA THR A 223 18.36 9.49 -11.43
C THR A 223 17.61 8.19 -11.27
N ASP A 224 16.29 8.30 -11.21
CA ASP A 224 15.47 7.18 -11.64
C ASP A 224 15.87 6.87 -13.08
N GLN A 225 15.94 5.58 -13.43
CA GLN A 225 16.04 5.12 -14.80
C GLN A 225 14.74 5.46 -15.57
N THR A 226 14.40 6.75 -15.67
CA THR A 226 13.17 7.29 -16.24
C THR A 226 13.02 6.94 -17.71
N ALA A 227 14.13 6.89 -18.46
CA ALA A 227 14.15 6.40 -19.84
C ALA A 227 13.80 4.90 -19.94
N VAL A 228 14.25 4.09 -18.97
CA VAL A 228 13.93 2.65 -18.91
C VAL A 228 12.48 2.45 -18.48
N LYS A 229 12.00 3.17 -17.45
CA LYS A 229 10.61 3.08 -16.98
C LYS A 229 9.57 3.48 -18.04
N SER A 230 9.84 4.50 -18.85
CA SER A 230 8.92 4.90 -19.93
C SER A 230 8.84 3.85 -21.04
N GLN A 231 9.96 3.22 -21.41
CA GLN A 231 9.97 2.08 -22.34
C GLN A 231 9.29 0.85 -21.76
N THR A 232 9.49 0.55 -20.48
CA THR A 232 8.81 -0.53 -19.77
C THR A 232 7.29 -0.31 -19.73
N THR A 233 6.83 0.92 -19.46
CA THR A 233 5.40 1.25 -19.44
C THR A 233 4.73 1.01 -20.80
N ALA A 234 5.35 1.49 -21.88
CA ALA A 234 4.83 1.28 -23.23
C ALA A 234 4.77 -0.22 -23.60
N LEU A 235 5.79 -0.98 -23.21
CA LEU A 235 5.84 -2.43 -23.42
C LEU A 235 4.72 -3.15 -22.66
N LEU A 236 4.56 -2.87 -21.36
CA LEU A 236 3.52 -3.48 -20.52
C LEU A 236 2.12 -3.15 -21.05
N ARG A 237 1.88 -1.89 -21.46
CA ARG A 237 0.62 -1.49 -22.10
C ARG A 237 0.36 -2.27 -23.39
N GLY A 238 1.37 -2.46 -24.23
CA GLY A 238 1.25 -3.26 -25.44
C GLY A 238 0.93 -4.73 -25.16
N TRP A 239 1.45 -5.29 -24.07
CA TRP A 239 1.09 -6.65 -23.63
C TRP A 239 -0.32 -6.73 -23.05
N ASP A 240 -0.72 -5.76 -22.24
CA ASP A 240 -2.07 -5.67 -21.69
C ASP A 240 -3.11 -5.67 -22.81
N GLN A 241 -2.98 -4.75 -23.77
CA GLN A 241 -3.88 -4.63 -24.92
C GLN A 241 -3.92 -5.88 -25.81
N LYS A 242 -2.83 -6.67 -25.79
CA LYS A 242 -2.72 -7.88 -26.62
C LYS A 242 -3.24 -9.13 -25.93
N TYR A 243 -3.08 -9.24 -24.61
CA TYR A 243 -3.25 -10.50 -23.89
C TYR A 243 -4.31 -10.46 -22.79
N VAL A 244 -4.73 -9.28 -22.32
CA VAL A 244 -5.72 -9.15 -21.24
C VAL A 244 -7.08 -8.78 -21.83
N TRP A 245 -8.09 -9.59 -21.51
CA TRP A 245 -9.49 -9.25 -21.78
C TRP A 245 -10.09 -8.63 -20.51
N HIS A 246 -10.26 -7.31 -20.52
CA HIS A 246 -10.71 -6.57 -19.35
C HIS A 246 -12.21 -6.75 -19.07
N PRO A 247 -12.61 -6.89 -17.79
CA PRO A 247 -14.02 -6.93 -17.40
C PRO A 247 -14.68 -5.56 -17.66
N PHE A 248 -15.97 -5.58 -18.03
CA PHE A 248 -16.77 -4.36 -18.27
C PHE A 248 -16.12 -3.31 -19.19
N THR A 249 -15.27 -3.75 -20.11
CA THR A 249 -14.46 -2.85 -20.95
C THR A 249 -14.68 -3.15 -22.43
N GLN A 250 -15.01 -2.12 -23.22
CA GLN A 250 -15.07 -2.24 -24.67
C GLN A 250 -13.65 -2.35 -25.24
N MET A 251 -13.21 -3.58 -25.49
CA MET A 251 -11.82 -3.87 -25.88
C MET A 251 -11.37 -3.15 -27.16
N LYS A 252 -12.28 -2.90 -28.11
CA LYS A 252 -11.92 -2.16 -29.34
C LYS A 252 -11.45 -0.73 -29.04
N ASP A 253 -12.08 -0.09 -28.05
CA ASP A 253 -11.74 1.28 -27.66
C ASP A 253 -10.53 1.27 -26.72
N TRP A 254 -10.47 0.32 -25.77
CA TRP A 254 -9.31 0.10 -24.89
C TRP A 254 -7.98 -0.04 -25.65
N CYS A 255 -7.98 -0.80 -26.74
CA CYS A 255 -6.78 -1.00 -27.58
C CYS A 255 -6.36 0.24 -28.38
N ARG A 256 -7.18 1.30 -28.41
CA ARG A 256 -6.87 2.60 -29.05
C ARG A 256 -6.47 3.66 -28.03
N GLU A 257 -6.78 3.43 -26.77
CA GLU A 257 -6.49 4.33 -25.68
C GLU A 257 -5.07 4.12 -25.13
N SER A 258 -4.65 5.02 -24.26
CA SER A 258 -3.42 4.90 -23.47
C SER A 258 -3.79 4.63 -22.02
N PRO A 259 -4.10 3.37 -21.66
CA PRO A 259 -4.56 3.06 -20.32
C PRO A 259 -3.50 3.35 -19.26
N LEU A 260 -3.99 3.67 -18.07
CA LEU A 260 -3.16 3.85 -16.88
C LEU A 260 -2.65 2.48 -16.42
N MET A 261 -1.33 2.39 -16.25
CA MET A 261 -0.69 1.17 -15.73
C MET A 261 -0.38 1.40 -14.25
N ILE A 262 -1.23 0.91 -13.36
CA ILE A 262 -1.01 1.04 -11.91
C ILE A 262 0.09 0.08 -11.46
N GLU A 263 1.12 0.60 -10.78
CA GLU A 263 2.28 -0.16 -10.33
C GLU A 263 2.27 -0.40 -8.81
N ARG A 264 1.85 0.59 -8.04
CA ARG A 264 1.88 0.55 -6.58
C ARG A 264 0.78 1.42 -5.98
N ALA A 265 0.56 1.27 -4.68
CA ALA A 265 -0.46 2.03 -3.96
C ALA A 265 -0.08 2.22 -2.48
N SER A 266 -0.61 3.26 -1.84
CA SER A 266 -0.44 3.52 -0.40
C SER A 266 -1.53 4.46 0.11
N GLY A 267 -2.11 4.12 1.26
CA GLY A 267 -3.25 4.84 1.81
C GLY A 267 -4.37 4.91 0.78
N ASN A 268 -4.94 6.09 0.55
CA ASN A 268 -6.06 6.23 -0.40
C ASN A 268 -5.60 6.48 -1.85
N TYR A 269 -4.33 6.24 -2.18
CA TYR A 269 -3.76 6.62 -3.47
C TYR A 269 -3.17 5.46 -4.25
N LEU A 270 -3.40 5.48 -5.57
CA LEU A 270 -2.77 4.63 -6.58
C LEU A 270 -1.66 5.41 -7.28
N PHE A 271 -0.63 4.70 -7.75
CA PHE A 271 0.47 5.28 -8.51
C PHE A 271 0.69 4.49 -9.79
N ASP A 272 0.78 5.19 -10.92
CA ASP A 272 1.11 4.55 -12.19
C ASP A 272 2.62 4.30 -12.34
N THR A 273 2.99 3.53 -13.38
CA THR A 273 4.38 3.21 -13.73
C THR A 273 5.21 4.44 -14.14
N ASP A 274 4.56 5.56 -14.48
CA ASP A 274 5.20 6.86 -14.73
C ASP A 274 5.36 7.67 -13.42
N GLY A 275 4.93 7.14 -12.28
CA GLY A 275 5.05 7.72 -10.94
C GLY A 275 3.96 8.75 -10.60
N ARG A 276 2.94 8.93 -11.44
CA ARG A 276 1.82 9.85 -11.15
C ARG A 276 0.90 9.25 -10.10
N ARG A 277 0.38 10.11 -9.22
CA ARG A 277 -0.46 9.73 -8.08
C ARG A 277 -1.93 10.07 -8.34
N TYR A 278 -2.82 9.13 -8.07
CA TYR A 278 -4.28 9.25 -8.25
C TYR A 278 -4.99 8.91 -6.94
N LEU A 279 -5.97 9.72 -6.54
CA LEU A 279 -6.89 9.35 -5.45
C LEU A 279 -7.76 8.19 -5.93
N ASP A 280 -7.84 7.11 -5.16
CA ASP A 280 -8.78 6.02 -5.43
C ASP A 280 -10.19 6.43 -4.99
N GLY A 281 -10.84 7.27 -5.81
CA GLY A 281 -12.16 7.83 -5.51
C GLY A 281 -13.32 6.83 -5.58
N VAL A 282 -13.04 5.59 -5.97
CA VAL A 282 -14.04 4.51 -6.10
C VAL A 282 -13.69 3.29 -5.25
N SER A 283 -12.67 3.40 -4.38
CA SER A 283 -12.20 2.31 -3.52
C SER A 283 -11.95 1.00 -4.28
N SER A 284 -11.38 1.10 -5.49
CA SER A 284 -11.10 -0.03 -6.37
C SER A 284 -12.32 -0.92 -6.60
N LEU A 285 -13.47 -0.30 -6.87
CA LEU A 285 -14.81 -0.93 -6.96
C LEU A 285 -15.37 -1.34 -5.59
N TRP A 286 -15.39 -0.39 -4.65
CA TRP A 286 -16.05 -0.47 -3.34
C TRP A 286 -15.53 -1.57 -2.40
N VAL A 287 -14.37 -2.15 -2.68
CA VAL A 287 -13.76 -3.20 -1.83
C VAL A 287 -12.67 -2.65 -0.90
N ASN A 288 -12.07 -1.50 -1.23
CA ASN A 288 -11.01 -0.92 -0.41
C ASN A 288 -11.58 -0.09 0.75
N VAL A 289 -11.51 -0.65 1.96
CA VAL A 289 -12.01 -0.03 3.21
C VAL A 289 -10.90 0.64 4.03
N HIS A 290 -9.69 0.06 4.06
CA HIS A 290 -8.60 0.47 4.97
C HIS A 290 -7.46 1.21 4.28
N GLY A 291 -7.63 1.57 3.01
CA GLY A 291 -6.54 2.05 2.16
C GLY A 291 -5.66 0.91 1.65
N HIS A 292 -4.87 1.25 0.64
CA HIS A 292 -3.89 0.39 -0.01
C HIS A 292 -2.62 0.21 0.83
N ASN A 293 -1.97 -0.93 0.67
CA ASN A 293 -0.72 -1.29 1.35
C ASN A 293 -0.80 -1.19 2.89
N HIS A 294 -1.93 -1.61 3.47
CA HIS A 294 -2.13 -1.53 4.91
C HIS A 294 -1.18 -2.48 5.66
N PRO A 295 -0.26 -1.96 6.51
CA PRO A 295 0.86 -2.73 7.04
C PRO A 295 0.42 -3.95 7.86
N VAL A 296 -0.64 -3.80 8.65
CA VAL A 296 -1.19 -4.90 9.46
C VAL A 296 -1.75 -6.03 8.58
N ILE A 297 -2.45 -5.70 7.49
CA ILE A 297 -3.08 -6.69 6.61
C ILE A 297 -1.99 -7.47 5.87
N ASN A 298 -1.06 -6.76 5.25
CA ASN A 298 0.06 -7.35 4.51
C ASN A 298 0.90 -8.27 5.39
N ARG A 299 1.24 -7.81 6.61
CA ARG A 299 1.98 -8.62 7.58
C ARG A 299 1.25 -9.93 7.91
N ARG A 300 -0.07 -9.88 8.13
CA ARG A 300 -0.88 -11.07 8.46
C ARG A 300 -1.00 -12.04 7.29
N ILE A 301 -1.16 -11.54 6.06
CA ILE A 301 -1.17 -12.37 4.85
C ILE A 301 0.17 -13.09 4.69
N VAL A 302 1.29 -12.37 4.75
CA VAL A 302 2.63 -12.97 4.62
C VAL A 302 2.89 -14.00 5.72
N GLN A 303 2.47 -13.72 6.96
CA GLN A 303 2.58 -14.69 8.06
C GLN A 303 1.77 -15.95 7.81
N GLN A 304 0.56 -15.84 7.26
CA GLN A 304 -0.28 -16.98 6.93
C GLN A 304 0.33 -17.80 5.78
N LEU A 305 0.80 -17.17 4.71
CA LEU A 305 1.44 -17.84 3.57
C LEU A 305 2.67 -18.66 3.97
N ARG A 306 3.45 -18.18 4.95
CA ARG A 306 4.60 -18.93 5.49
C ARG A 306 4.21 -20.18 6.28
N ARG A 307 2.94 -20.30 6.68
CA ARG A 307 2.42 -21.42 7.48
C ARG A 307 1.58 -22.38 6.64
N LEU A 308 0.64 -21.82 5.88
CA LEU A 308 -0.29 -22.55 5.03
C LEU A 308 -0.88 -21.56 4.02
N ASP A 309 -0.66 -21.82 2.74
CA ASP A 309 -1.25 -21.10 1.62
C ASP A 309 -2.71 -21.53 1.39
N HIS A 310 -2.98 -22.82 1.26
CA HIS A 310 -4.31 -23.37 1.08
C HIS A 310 -4.41 -24.83 1.55
N SER A 311 -5.51 -25.15 2.24
CA SER A 311 -5.98 -26.52 2.44
C SER A 311 -7.47 -26.57 2.17
N THR A 312 -7.94 -27.63 1.53
CA THR A 312 -9.38 -27.83 1.29
C THR A 312 -10.19 -27.78 2.59
N MET A 313 -11.45 -27.35 2.51
CA MET A 313 -12.43 -27.48 3.59
C MET A 313 -13.42 -28.65 3.37
N LEU A 314 -13.18 -29.45 2.32
CA LEU A 314 -13.93 -30.69 2.06
C LEU A 314 -13.44 -31.79 2.99
N GLY A 315 -14.03 -31.86 4.19
CA GLY A 315 -13.67 -32.85 5.22
C GLY A 315 -12.46 -32.50 6.07
N LEU A 316 -11.88 -31.31 5.87
CA LEU A 316 -10.79 -30.74 6.67
C LEU A 316 -11.20 -29.36 7.19
N ALA A 317 -10.48 -28.88 8.21
CA ALA A 317 -10.65 -27.54 8.77
C ALA A 317 -9.29 -26.83 8.84
N ASN A 318 -9.32 -25.50 8.84
CA ASN A 318 -8.14 -24.69 9.10
C ASN A 318 -8.44 -23.62 10.16
N VAL A 319 -7.36 -23.19 10.83
CA VAL A 319 -7.44 -22.27 11.97
C VAL A 319 -8.05 -20.91 11.56
N PRO A 320 -7.57 -20.23 10.48
CA PRO A 320 -8.10 -18.91 10.12
C PRO A 320 -9.59 -18.91 9.77
N ALA A 321 -10.08 -19.90 9.01
CA ALA A 321 -11.49 -19.96 8.64
C ALA A 321 -12.40 -20.20 9.84
N THR A 322 -11.94 -20.98 10.83
CA THR A 322 -12.68 -21.25 12.07
C THR A 322 -12.80 -19.99 12.94
N GLU A 323 -11.69 -19.28 13.13
CA GLU A 323 -11.67 -18.02 13.89
C GLU A 323 -12.51 -16.93 13.22
N LEU A 324 -12.41 -16.81 11.89
CA LEU A 324 -13.21 -15.87 11.11
C LEU A 324 -14.70 -16.19 11.22
N ALA A 325 -15.09 -17.47 11.16
CA ALA A 325 -16.50 -17.85 11.22
C ALA A 325 -17.12 -17.45 12.56
N LYS A 326 -16.40 -17.65 13.67
CA LYS A 326 -16.80 -17.19 15.00
C LYS A 326 -17.00 -15.67 15.01
N LYS A 327 -16.01 -14.91 14.55
CA LYS A 327 -16.07 -13.44 14.55
C LYS A 327 -17.22 -12.89 13.70
N LEU A 328 -17.47 -13.48 12.53
CA LEU A 328 -18.58 -13.10 11.67
C LEU A 328 -19.92 -13.30 12.38
N VAL A 329 -20.13 -14.47 13.01
CA VAL A 329 -21.35 -14.75 13.77
C VAL A 329 -21.56 -13.76 14.92
N GLU A 330 -20.48 -13.35 15.60
CA GLU A 330 -20.54 -12.40 16.73
C GLU A 330 -20.95 -10.98 16.32
N ILE A 331 -20.69 -10.57 15.07
CA ILE A 331 -21.00 -9.21 14.59
C ILE A 331 -22.28 -9.14 13.73
N THR A 332 -22.77 -10.29 13.25
CA THR A 332 -24.01 -10.35 12.47
C THR A 332 -25.27 -10.33 13.36
N PRO A 333 -26.44 -9.93 12.83
CA PRO A 333 -27.70 -9.97 13.56
C PRO A 333 -28.04 -11.36 14.13
N GLU A 334 -28.82 -11.38 15.22
CA GLU A 334 -29.31 -12.60 15.84
C GLU A 334 -30.02 -13.51 14.82
N GLY A 335 -29.74 -14.81 14.90
CA GLY A 335 -30.29 -15.83 13.99
C GLY A 335 -29.31 -16.30 12.90
N LEU A 336 -28.26 -15.54 12.59
CA LEU A 336 -27.22 -15.90 11.63
C LEU A 336 -26.05 -16.64 12.32
N ASN A 337 -26.22 -17.95 12.55
CA ASN A 337 -25.34 -18.74 13.42
C ASN A 337 -24.30 -19.62 12.71
N LYS A 338 -24.17 -19.51 11.39
CA LYS A 338 -23.28 -20.34 10.55
C LYS A 338 -22.75 -19.53 9.38
N VAL A 339 -21.53 -19.86 8.96
CA VAL A 339 -20.85 -19.25 7.81
C VAL A 339 -20.54 -20.33 6.77
N PHE A 340 -20.88 -20.05 5.53
CA PHE A 340 -20.46 -20.82 4.36
C PHE A 340 -19.58 -19.90 3.50
N TYR A 341 -18.35 -20.34 3.20
CA TYR A 341 -17.40 -19.53 2.44
C TYR A 341 -17.48 -19.80 0.94
N SER A 342 -17.22 -18.76 0.15
CA SER A 342 -16.97 -18.80 -1.29
C SER A 342 -16.05 -17.64 -1.67
N ASP A 343 -15.71 -17.51 -2.95
CA ASP A 343 -14.61 -16.64 -3.38
C ASP A 343 -15.04 -15.20 -3.70
N ASN A 344 -16.32 -14.96 -4.01
CA ASN A 344 -16.83 -13.62 -4.35
C ASN A 344 -18.33 -13.46 -4.04
N GLY A 345 -18.86 -12.24 -4.23
CA GLY A 345 -20.27 -11.93 -4.01
C GLY A 345 -21.23 -12.75 -4.88
N SER A 346 -20.92 -12.95 -6.17
CA SER A 346 -21.78 -13.71 -7.09
C SER A 346 -21.97 -15.16 -6.63
N THR A 347 -20.89 -15.83 -6.24
CA THR A 347 -20.96 -17.21 -5.74
C THR A 347 -21.66 -17.29 -4.38
N ALA A 348 -21.51 -16.28 -3.52
CA ALA A 348 -22.22 -16.23 -2.24
C ALA A 348 -23.74 -16.11 -2.44
N VAL A 349 -24.20 -15.27 -3.38
CA VAL A 349 -25.62 -15.17 -3.76
C VAL A 349 -26.14 -16.48 -4.32
N GLU A 350 -25.41 -17.13 -5.23
CA GLU A 350 -25.80 -18.45 -5.76
C GLU A 350 -25.92 -19.53 -4.68
N ILE A 351 -25.04 -19.52 -3.69
CA ILE A 351 -25.14 -20.41 -2.53
C ILE A 351 -26.40 -20.08 -1.72
N GLY A 352 -26.65 -18.79 -1.46
CA GLY A 352 -27.83 -18.32 -0.72
C GLY A 352 -29.14 -18.79 -1.35
N ILE A 353 -29.30 -18.61 -2.67
CA ILE A 353 -30.53 -19.04 -3.37
C ILE A 353 -30.67 -20.57 -3.38
N LYS A 354 -29.56 -21.32 -3.50
CA LYS A 354 -29.58 -22.79 -3.45
C LYS A 354 -30.00 -23.27 -2.07
N MET A 355 -29.47 -22.67 -1.00
CA MET A 355 -29.85 -22.98 0.37
C MET A 355 -31.33 -22.70 0.61
N ALA A 356 -31.83 -21.53 0.17
CA ALA A 356 -33.25 -21.18 0.32
C ALA A 356 -34.17 -22.13 -0.46
N TYR A 357 -33.84 -22.43 -1.71
CA TYR A 357 -34.59 -23.40 -2.53
C TYR A 357 -34.59 -24.79 -1.86
N GLN A 358 -33.41 -25.30 -1.49
CA GLN A 358 -33.25 -26.64 -0.95
C GLN A 358 -33.94 -26.80 0.42
N TYR A 359 -33.96 -25.76 1.25
CA TYR A 359 -34.72 -25.75 2.50
C TYR A 359 -36.20 -26.10 2.28
N TRP A 360 -36.85 -25.51 1.27
CA TRP A 360 -38.26 -25.78 0.99
C TRP A 360 -38.49 -27.18 0.42
N GLN A 361 -37.56 -27.69 -0.39
CA GLN A 361 -37.63 -29.07 -0.89
C GLN A 361 -37.52 -30.09 0.25
N ASN A 362 -36.60 -29.85 1.18
CA ASN A 362 -36.36 -30.72 2.33
C ASN A 362 -37.51 -30.71 3.35
N THR A 363 -38.26 -29.60 3.44
CA THR A 363 -39.42 -29.45 4.34
C THR A 363 -40.75 -29.88 3.72
N GLY A 364 -40.73 -30.46 2.52
CA GLY A 364 -41.93 -30.96 1.82
C GLY A 364 -42.76 -29.88 1.13
N ARG A 365 -42.34 -28.60 1.16
CA ARG A 365 -43.01 -27.48 0.48
C ARG A 365 -42.45 -27.29 -0.93
N SER A 366 -42.50 -28.36 -1.72
CA SER A 366 -41.86 -28.43 -3.05
C SER A 366 -42.37 -27.41 -4.08
N LYS A 367 -43.53 -26.79 -3.85
CA LYS A 367 -44.07 -25.70 -4.70
C LYS A 367 -43.26 -24.40 -4.62
N LYS A 368 -42.52 -24.17 -3.54
CA LYS A 368 -41.66 -22.99 -3.37
C LYS A 368 -40.39 -23.12 -4.20
N LYS A 369 -40.41 -22.56 -5.41
CA LYS A 369 -39.33 -22.68 -6.41
C LYS A 369 -38.89 -21.35 -7.03
N LYS A 370 -39.75 -20.34 -7.01
CA LYS A 370 -39.51 -19.05 -7.67
C LYS A 370 -38.61 -18.16 -6.82
N ILE A 371 -37.82 -17.33 -7.47
CA ILE A 371 -36.97 -16.33 -6.82
C ILE A 371 -37.49 -14.95 -7.21
N ALA A 372 -37.65 -14.08 -6.21
CA ALA A 372 -38.01 -12.68 -6.40
C ALA A 372 -36.80 -11.76 -6.14
N HIS A 373 -36.78 -10.59 -6.76
CA HIS A 373 -35.76 -9.57 -6.55
C HIS A 373 -36.34 -8.18 -6.81
N LEU A 374 -35.59 -7.14 -6.41
CA LEU A 374 -35.92 -5.76 -6.73
C LEU A 374 -35.46 -5.41 -8.14
N ALA A 375 -36.24 -4.61 -8.86
CA ALA A 375 -35.87 -4.07 -10.15
C ALA A 375 -34.59 -3.22 -10.00
N ASN A 376 -33.77 -3.19 -11.06
CA ASN A 376 -32.47 -2.54 -11.08
C ASN A 376 -31.43 -3.02 -10.04
N SER A 377 -31.66 -4.14 -9.35
CA SER A 377 -30.66 -4.68 -8.41
C SER A 377 -29.46 -5.31 -9.13
N TYR A 378 -28.31 -5.34 -8.45
CA TYR A 378 -27.12 -6.03 -8.92
C TYR A 378 -26.67 -7.09 -7.91
N HIS A 379 -26.50 -8.33 -8.38
CA HIS A 379 -26.11 -9.45 -7.53
C HIS A 379 -24.91 -10.24 -8.08
N GLY A 380 -24.29 -9.76 -9.17
CA GLY A 380 -23.13 -10.39 -9.80
C GLY A 380 -23.39 -10.98 -11.19
N ASP A 381 -22.32 -11.47 -11.82
CA ASP A 381 -22.33 -11.79 -13.25
C ASP A 381 -22.26 -13.30 -13.58
N THR A 382 -22.23 -14.18 -12.57
CA THR A 382 -22.38 -15.62 -12.81
C THR A 382 -23.81 -15.94 -13.23
N LEU A 383 -24.04 -17.01 -13.99
CA LEU A 383 -25.37 -17.31 -14.57
C LEU A 383 -26.51 -17.30 -13.55
N GLY A 384 -26.29 -17.78 -12.33
CA GLY A 384 -27.32 -17.77 -11.30
C GLY A 384 -27.56 -16.39 -10.71
N SER A 385 -26.50 -15.63 -10.45
CA SER A 385 -26.59 -14.30 -9.86
C SER A 385 -27.12 -13.25 -10.84
N VAL A 386 -26.69 -13.32 -12.09
CA VAL A 386 -27.20 -12.47 -13.17
C VAL A 386 -28.68 -12.80 -13.48
N SER A 387 -29.15 -14.03 -13.22
CA SER A 387 -30.59 -14.34 -13.33
C SER A 387 -31.45 -13.52 -12.35
N ILE A 388 -30.86 -13.05 -11.24
CA ILE A 388 -31.57 -12.39 -10.14
C ILE A 388 -31.27 -10.88 -10.07
N GLY A 389 -30.49 -10.34 -11.00
CA GLY A 389 -30.34 -8.88 -11.14
C GLY A 389 -31.53 -8.23 -11.86
N GLY A 390 -31.55 -6.89 -11.88
CA GLY A 390 -32.57 -6.10 -12.57
C GLY A 390 -32.05 -5.22 -13.71
N ILE A 391 -30.78 -5.32 -14.10
CA ILE A 391 -30.15 -4.44 -15.09
C ILE A 391 -30.17 -5.10 -16.48
N ASP A 392 -31.12 -4.70 -17.34
CA ASP A 392 -31.34 -5.34 -18.65
C ASP A 392 -30.10 -5.35 -19.56
N LEU A 393 -29.24 -4.32 -19.44
CA LEU A 393 -27.98 -4.24 -20.20
C LEU A 393 -27.09 -5.48 -19.99
N PHE A 394 -27.06 -6.02 -18.77
CA PHE A 394 -26.22 -7.18 -18.44
C PHE A 394 -26.89 -8.50 -18.84
N HIS A 395 -28.21 -8.53 -18.95
CA HIS A 395 -28.98 -9.78 -19.05
C HIS A 395 -29.46 -10.08 -20.48
N LYS A 396 -29.65 -9.04 -21.30
CA LYS A 396 -30.32 -9.14 -22.61
C LYS A 396 -29.72 -10.19 -23.52
N VAL A 397 -28.39 -10.34 -23.53
CA VAL A 397 -27.68 -11.30 -24.39
C VAL A 397 -27.77 -12.73 -23.85
N TYR A 398 -27.97 -12.90 -22.55
CA TYR A 398 -27.95 -14.20 -21.87
C TYR A 398 -29.34 -14.73 -21.51
N ARG A 399 -30.43 -14.11 -21.98
CA ARG A 399 -31.81 -14.44 -21.62
C ARG A 399 -32.16 -15.92 -21.74
N ASP A 400 -31.61 -16.62 -22.73
CA ASP A 400 -31.86 -18.04 -22.96
C ASP A 400 -31.03 -18.98 -22.06
N LEU A 401 -30.04 -18.45 -21.32
CA LEU A 401 -29.16 -19.20 -20.41
C LEU A 401 -29.48 -18.97 -18.93
N ILE A 402 -30.29 -17.96 -18.62
CA ILE A 402 -30.65 -17.58 -17.25
C ILE A 402 -32.02 -18.13 -16.88
N PHE A 403 -32.28 -18.32 -15.59
CA PHE A 403 -33.59 -18.79 -15.13
C PHE A 403 -34.58 -17.65 -14.91
N HIS A 404 -35.87 -17.95 -15.00
CA HIS A 404 -36.93 -16.97 -14.78
C HIS A 404 -37.03 -16.56 -13.30
N THR A 405 -37.11 -15.25 -13.09
CA THR A 405 -37.27 -14.60 -11.79
C THR A 405 -38.49 -13.67 -11.79
N ILE A 406 -38.89 -13.22 -10.60
CA ILE A 406 -39.95 -12.24 -10.41
C ILE A 406 -39.31 -10.91 -9.98
N ALA A 407 -39.35 -9.92 -10.85
CA ALA A 407 -38.96 -8.55 -10.50
C ALA A 407 -40.10 -7.84 -9.76
N VAL A 408 -39.74 -7.08 -8.73
CA VAL A 408 -40.62 -6.16 -7.99
C VAL A 408 -40.05 -4.76 -8.10
N ASP A 409 -40.89 -3.75 -8.30
CA ASP A 409 -40.42 -2.37 -8.39
C ASP A 409 -39.63 -1.96 -7.13
N PHE A 410 -38.60 -1.15 -7.35
CA PHE A 410 -37.78 -0.56 -6.30
C PHE A 410 -38.25 0.87 -6.01
N PRO A 411 -38.35 1.30 -4.74
CA PRO A 411 -38.84 2.62 -4.37
C PRO A 411 -37.79 3.74 -4.59
N ASP A 412 -37.38 3.94 -5.85
CA ASP A 412 -36.59 5.09 -6.25
C ASP A 412 -37.48 6.34 -6.34
N GLY A 413 -37.47 7.17 -5.30
CA GLY A 413 -38.25 8.40 -5.25
C GLY A 413 -37.85 9.47 -6.26
N TYR A 414 -36.63 9.42 -6.81
CA TYR A 414 -36.15 10.39 -7.79
C TYR A 414 -36.64 10.04 -9.20
N HIS A 415 -36.64 8.76 -9.56
CA HIS A 415 -37.16 8.24 -10.83
C HIS A 415 -38.61 7.75 -10.74
N ALA A 416 -39.33 8.12 -9.67
CA ALA A 416 -40.74 7.78 -9.51
C ALA A 416 -41.57 8.32 -10.69
N PRO A 417 -42.66 7.63 -11.10
CA PRO A 417 -43.58 8.11 -12.12
C PRO A 417 -44.07 9.54 -11.85
N GLU A 418 -44.45 10.26 -12.90
CA GLU A 418 -44.91 11.64 -12.79
C GLU A 418 -46.09 11.76 -11.80
N GLY A 419 -45.97 12.70 -10.85
CA GLY A 419 -46.94 12.91 -9.77
C GLY A 419 -46.70 12.07 -8.52
N GLU A 420 -45.78 11.10 -8.56
CA GLU A 420 -45.42 10.27 -7.40
C GLU A 420 -44.15 10.80 -6.72
N ARG A 421 -44.15 10.76 -5.38
CA ARG A 421 -43.05 11.29 -4.55
C ARG A 421 -42.86 10.43 -3.31
N TYR A 422 -41.70 10.53 -2.70
CA TYR A 422 -41.48 10.02 -1.36
C TYR A 422 -42.33 10.79 -0.33
N PRO A 423 -42.98 10.13 0.65
CA PRO A 423 -42.94 8.68 0.94
C PRO A 423 -44.05 7.85 0.26
N ASP A 424 -45.01 8.46 -0.43
CA ASP A 424 -46.18 7.75 -0.98
C ASP A 424 -45.78 6.68 -2.02
N TYR A 425 -44.82 6.99 -2.89
CA TYR A 425 -44.30 6.03 -3.86
C TYR A 425 -43.64 4.83 -3.17
N PHE A 426 -42.92 5.06 -2.07
CA PHE A 426 -42.30 3.99 -1.29
C PHE A 426 -43.37 3.03 -0.74
N PHE A 427 -44.42 3.55 -0.11
CA PHE A 427 -45.50 2.71 0.41
C PHE A 427 -46.26 1.99 -0.70
N LYS A 428 -46.43 2.62 -1.87
CA LYS A 428 -47.02 1.96 -3.03
C LYS A 428 -46.18 0.77 -3.52
N CYS A 429 -44.85 0.88 -3.54
CA CYS A 429 -43.96 -0.26 -3.84
C CYS A 429 -44.09 -1.36 -2.78
N CYS A 430 -44.18 -1.00 -1.50
CA CYS A 430 -44.45 -1.96 -0.42
C CYS A 430 -45.80 -2.69 -0.63
N ASP A 431 -46.86 -1.97 -0.97
CA ASP A 431 -48.19 -2.56 -1.25
C ASP A 431 -48.14 -3.52 -2.45
N GLN A 432 -47.35 -3.21 -3.47
CA GLN A 432 -47.15 -4.12 -4.62
C GLN A 432 -46.44 -5.40 -4.20
N MET A 433 -45.43 -5.29 -3.34
CA MET A 433 -44.70 -6.42 -2.78
C MET A 433 -45.62 -7.30 -1.91
N ASP A 434 -46.46 -6.70 -1.07
CA ASP A 434 -47.45 -7.42 -0.25
C ASP A 434 -48.46 -8.17 -1.13
N LYS A 435 -48.98 -7.52 -2.19
CA LYS A 435 -49.86 -8.17 -3.17
C LYS A 435 -49.19 -9.35 -3.87
N LEU A 436 -47.90 -9.23 -4.20
CA LEU A 436 -47.14 -10.33 -4.79
C LEU A 436 -47.04 -11.51 -3.83
N PHE A 437 -46.67 -11.28 -2.57
CA PHE A 437 -46.53 -12.35 -1.59
C PHE A 437 -47.89 -12.99 -1.23
N ALA A 438 -48.97 -12.20 -1.18
CA ALA A 438 -50.32 -12.73 -0.99
C ALA A 438 -50.74 -13.64 -2.16
N ALA A 439 -50.43 -13.25 -3.40
CA ALA A 439 -50.82 -14.01 -4.60
C ALA A 439 -49.93 -15.21 -4.90
N GLN A 440 -48.61 -15.09 -4.68
CA GLN A 440 -47.61 -16.06 -5.15
C GLN A 440 -46.68 -16.58 -4.06
N GLY A 441 -46.84 -16.18 -2.80
CA GLY A 441 -45.95 -16.53 -1.69
C GLY A 441 -45.72 -18.03 -1.52
N GLU A 442 -46.74 -18.86 -1.74
CA GLU A 442 -46.63 -20.33 -1.70
C GLU A 442 -45.74 -20.92 -2.81
N SER A 443 -45.40 -20.13 -3.83
CA SER A 443 -44.48 -20.50 -4.90
C SER A 443 -43.10 -19.83 -4.82
N ILE A 444 -42.95 -18.79 -4.00
CA ILE A 444 -41.69 -18.04 -3.85
C ILE A 444 -40.83 -18.70 -2.75
N ALA A 445 -39.62 -19.07 -3.12
CA ALA A 445 -38.60 -19.66 -2.25
C ALA A 445 -37.76 -18.60 -1.52
N ALA A 446 -37.40 -17.52 -2.21
CA ALA A 446 -36.59 -16.44 -1.67
C ALA A 446 -36.88 -15.10 -2.35
N MET A 447 -36.60 -14.01 -1.63
CA MET A 447 -36.45 -12.66 -2.17
C MET A 447 -35.03 -12.19 -1.87
N VAL A 448 -34.34 -11.68 -2.89
CA VAL A 448 -32.96 -11.18 -2.78
C VAL A 448 -32.97 -9.65 -2.88
N ILE A 449 -32.30 -8.98 -1.93
CA ILE A 449 -32.26 -7.53 -1.81
C ILE A 449 -30.85 -7.06 -1.43
N GLU A 450 -30.45 -5.90 -1.95
CA GLU A 450 -29.29 -5.16 -1.44
C GLU A 450 -29.68 -4.36 -0.19
N PRO A 451 -28.81 -4.28 0.84
CA PRO A 451 -29.14 -3.59 2.07
C PRO A 451 -28.97 -2.07 1.94
N LEU A 452 -30.00 -1.31 2.33
CA LEU A 452 -30.06 0.16 2.44
C LEU A 452 -29.92 0.94 1.13
N VAL A 453 -28.95 0.62 0.29
CA VAL A 453 -28.63 1.30 -0.97
C VAL A 453 -28.40 0.22 -2.04
N GLN A 454 -29.04 0.37 -3.20
CA GLN A 454 -28.70 -0.41 -4.40
C GLN A 454 -27.49 0.24 -5.08
N GLY A 455 -26.46 -0.57 -5.35
CA GLY A 455 -25.20 -0.15 -5.97
C GLY A 455 -25.32 0.37 -7.39
#